data_AF-A0A534QEZ7-F1
#
_entry.id   AF-A0A534QEZ7-F1
#
_cell.length_a   1.000
_cell.length_b   1.000
_cell.length_c   1.000
_cell.angle_alpha   90.00
_cell.angle_beta   90.00
_cell.angle_gamma   90.00
#
_symmetry.space_group_name_H-M   'P 1'
#
loop_
_entity.id
_entity.type
_entity.pdbx_description
1 polymer ?
#
loop_
_entity_poly.entity_id
_entity_poly.type
_entity_poly.pdbx_seq_one_letter_code
_entity_poly.pdbx_strand_id
1 'polypeptide(L)'
;MSRKAISITLEEENLLWLRGQARAGGRRNVSQLVDRLVSDARAAGRVHADSIRSVVGTIALATADPDLAGADRTIRRMFSSGRRRRVRQSGRHRG
;
A
#
# COMPACT_ATOMS: atom_id res chain seq x y z
N MET A 1 -10.95 17.82 14.54
CA MET A 1 -9.70 18.62 14.60
C MET A 1 -9.45 19.22 13.23
N SER A 2 -9.15 20.52 13.17
CA SER A 2 -8.72 21.19 11.94
C SER A 2 -7.33 20.67 11.53
N ARG A 3 -7.08 20.50 10.23
CA ARG A 3 -5.75 20.12 9.71
C ARG A 3 -4.99 21.37 9.29
N LYS A 4 -3.70 21.42 9.62
CA LYS A 4 -2.78 22.48 9.17
C LYS A 4 -1.85 21.92 8.09
N ALA A 5 -1.71 22.64 6.98
CA ALA A 5 -0.78 22.27 5.92
C ALA A 5 0.65 22.61 6.32
N ILE A 6 1.58 21.71 6.02
CA ILE A 6 3.03 21.88 6.16
C ILE A 6 3.73 21.33 4.91
N SER A 7 4.92 21.85 4.60
CA SER A 7 5.82 21.23 3.62
C SER A 7 6.78 20.29 4.33
N ILE A 8 7.07 19.14 3.72
CA ILE A 8 8.06 18.17 4.20
C ILE A 8 8.92 17.74 3.02
N THR A 9 10.23 17.63 3.24
CA THR A 9 11.18 17.11 2.26
C THR A 9 11.52 15.67 2.64
N LEU A 10 11.41 14.75 1.70
CA LEU A 10 11.66 13.32 1.86
C LEU A 10 12.37 12.79 0.61
N GLU A 11 13.14 11.73 0.78
CA GLU A 11 13.72 10.98 -0.35
C GLU A 11 12.63 10.48 -1.30
N GLU A 12 12.98 10.35 -2.58
CA GLU A 12 12.03 10.00 -3.65
C GLU A 12 11.40 8.61 -3.42
N GLU A 13 12.19 7.65 -2.94
CA GLU A 13 11.74 6.28 -2.66
C GLU A 13 10.68 6.28 -1.55
N ASN A 14 10.85 7.13 -0.54
CA ASN A 14 9.90 7.29 0.55
C ASN A 14 8.59 7.92 0.05
N LEU A 15 8.67 8.90 -0.86
CA LEU A 15 7.49 9.48 -1.50
C LEU A 15 6.74 8.44 -2.35
N LEU A 16 7.46 7.61 -3.10
CA LEU A 16 6.88 6.54 -3.90
C LEU A 16 6.18 5.50 -3.01
N TRP A 17 6.85 5.06 -1.94
CA TRP A 17 6.29 4.14 -0.96
C TRP A 17 5.02 4.69 -0.31
N LEU A 18 5.02 5.95 0.15
CA LEU A 18 3.85 6.60 0.75
C LEU A 18 2.67 6.69 -0.22
N ARG A 19 2.91 7.02 -1.49
CA ARG A 19 1.86 7.07 -2.52
C ARG A 19 1.29 5.68 -2.80
N GLY A 20 2.13 4.65 -2.83
CA GLY A 20 1.72 3.25 -2.98
C GLY A 20 0.83 2.80 -1.83
N GLN A 21 1.26 3.03 -0.59
CA GLN A 21 0.52 2.67 0.62
C GLN A 21 -0.82 3.41 0.74
N ALA A 22 -0.86 4.69 0.36
CA ALA A 22 -2.10 5.45 0.36
C ALA A 22 -3.13 4.84 -0.61
N ARG A 23 -2.69 4.45 -1.81
CA ARG A 23 -3.54 3.76 -2.79
C ARG A 23 -3.98 2.38 -2.34
N ALA A 24 -3.04 1.54 -1.88
CA ALA A 24 -3.33 0.17 -1.46
C ALA A 24 -4.31 0.12 -0.28
N GLY A 25 -4.19 1.06 0.66
CA GLY A 25 -5.10 1.17 1.81
C GLY A 25 -6.38 1.97 1.55
N GLY A 26 -6.73 2.28 0.30
CA GLY A 26 -7.97 2.99 -0.06
C GLY A 26 -8.05 4.44 0.46
N ARG A 27 -6.93 5.07 0.79
CA ARG A 27 -6.89 6.45 1.31
C ARG A 27 -6.95 7.44 0.15
N ARG A 28 -7.59 8.58 0.39
CA ARG A 28 -7.84 9.60 -0.65
C ARG A 28 -6.60 10.46 -0.91
N ASN A 29 -5.67 10.56 0.03
CA ASN A 29 -4.43 11.32 -0.13
C ASN A 29 -3.32 10.83 0.82
N VAL A 30 -2.10 11.27 0.53
CA VAL A 30 -0.89 10.97 1.33
C VAL A 30 -1.00 11.57 2.73
N SER A 31 -1.59 12.75 2.89
CA SER A 31 -1.73 13.40 4.20
C SER A 31 -2.51 12.54 5.20
N GLN A 32 -3.56 11.83 4.77
CA GLN A 32 -4.30 10.88 5.62
C GLN A 32 -3.46 9.69 6.05
N LEU A 33 -2.55 9.22 5.19
CA LEU A 33 -1.64 8.13 5.55
C LEU A 33 -0.62 8.63 6.58
N VAL A 34 -0.01 9.78 6.33
CA VAL A 34 0.99 10.39 7.24
C VAL A 34 0.36 10.67 8.61
N ASP A 35 -0.84 11.25 8.65
CA ASP A 35 -1.57 11.54 9.89
C ASP A 35 -1.85 10.27 10.71
N ARG A 36 -2.20 9.17 10.02
CA ARG A 36 -2.35 7.86 10.68
C ARG A 36 -1.01 7.33 11.18
N LEU A 37 0.05 7.34 10.37
CA LEU A 37 1.36 6.84 10.80
C LEU A 37 1.86 7.60 12.03
N VAL A 38 1.67 8.91 12.08
CA VAL A 38 2.01 9.74 13.25
C VAL A 38 1.12 9.40 14.44
N SER A 39 -0.19 9.20 14.23
CA SER A 39 -1.12 8.81 15.28
C SER A 39 -0.79 7.44 15.86
N ASP A 40 -0.53 6.45 15.00
CA ASP A 40 -0.12 5.10 15.36
C ASP A 40 1.22 5.14 16.13
N ALA A 41 2.20 5.92 15.67
CA ALA A 41 3.49 6.09 16.36
C ALA A 41 3.36 6.78 17.74
N ARG A 42 2.44 7.75 17.87
CA ARG A 42 2.14 8.41 19.16
C ARG A 42 1.42 7.48 20.11
N ALA A 43 0.45 6.70 19.62
CA ALA A 43 -0.32 5.75 20.41
C ALA A 43 0.53 4.55 20.86
N ALA A 44 1.43 4.07 20.00
CA ALA A 44 2.29 2.92 20.28
C ALA A 44 3.49 3.26 21.19
N GLY A 45 3.71 4.54 21.53
CA GLY A 45 4.79 4.98 22.43
C GLY A 45 6.18 4.62 21.92
N ARG A 46 6.83 5.53 21.15
CA ARG A 46 8.21 5.38 20.63
C ARG A 46 8.52 3.96 20.11
N VAL A 47 7.98 3.61 18.94
CA VAL A 47 8.36 2.44 18.09
C VAL A 47 9.00 1.30 18.92
N HIS A 48 8.19 0.62 19.73
CA HIS A 48 8.69 -0.47 20.55
C HIS A 48 9.28 -1.54 19.62
N ALA A 49 10.51 -1.99 19.87
CA ALA A 49 11.19 -3.01 19.07
C ALA A 49 10.32 -4.28 18.91
N ASP A 50 9.44 -4.55 19.87
CA ASP A 50 8.48 -5.65 19.88
C ASP A 50 7.37 -5.55 18.80
N SER A 51 7.20 -4.38 18.18
CA SER A 51 6.32 -4.18 17.03
C SER A 51 6.95 -4.63 15.71
N ILE A 52 8.27 -4.83 15.67
CA ILE A 52 8.98 -5.47 14.56
C ILE A 52 8.76 -6.98 14.69
N ARG A 53 7.61 -7.46 14.23
CA ARG A 53 7.41 -8.91 14.07
C ARG A 53 8.11 -9.39 12.81
N SER A 54 9.26 -10.03 12.99
CA SER A 54 9.79 -10.93 11.97
C SER A 54 8.77 -12.05 11.77
N VAL A 55 8.09 -12.09 10.63
CA VAL A 55 7.14 -13.16 10.31
C VAL A 55 7.96 -14.36 9.87
N VAL A 56 8.34 -15.21 10.83
CA VAL A 56 8.85 -16.55 10.52
C VAL A 56 7.64 -17.42 10.22
N GLY A 57 7.42 -17.69 8.93
CA GLY A 57 6.38 -18.59 8.45
C GLY A 57 6.95 -19.58 7.46
N THR A 58 6.45 -20.81 7.47
CA THR A 58 6.81 -21.83 6.47
C THR A 58 6.09 -21.51 5.17
N ILE A 59 6.84 -21.15 4.13
CA ILE A 59 6.28 -21.05 2.78
C ILE A 59 6.23 -22.48 2.23
N ALA A 60 5.02 -23.01 2.04
CA ALA A 60 4.84 -24.27 1.33
C ALA A 60 5.08 -24.02 -0.16
N LEU A 61 6.19 -24.55 -0.69
CA LEU A 61 6.44 -24.58 -2.13
C LEU A 61 5.58 -25.68 -2.75
N ALA A 62 5.01 -25.40 -3.92
CA ALA A 62 4.29 -26.42 -4.66
C ALA A 62 5.28 -27.52 -5.07
N THR A 63 4.99 -28.78 -4.77
CA THR A 63 5.86 -29.92 -5.13
C THR A 63 6.13 -29.98 -6.65
N ALA A 64 5.22 -29.45 -7.45
CA ALA A 64 5.34 -29.38 -8.91
C ALA A 64 6.18 -28.19 -9.42
N ASP A 65 6.57 -27.25 -8.55
CA ASP A 65 7.37 -26.07 -8.91
C ASP A 65 8.36 -25.73 -7.77
N PRO A 66 9.30 -26.64 -7.45
CA PRO A 66 10.23 -26.45 -6.34
C PRO A 66 11.20 -25.27 -6.57
N ASP A 67 11.52 -25.00 -7.84
CA ASP A 67 12.44 -23.92 -8.25
C ASP A 67 11.73 -22.58 -8.48
N LEU A 68 10.43 -22.50 -8.19
CA LEU A 68 9.62 -21.28 -8.33
C LEU A 68 9.60 -20.69 -9.76
N ALA A 69 9.87 -21.50 -10.79
CA ALA A 69 9.90 -21.05 -12.17
C ALA A 69 8.54 -20.47 -12.63
N GLY A 70 7.44 -20.90 -12.00
CA GLY A 70 6.08 -20.41 -12.24
C GLY A 70 5.62 -19.29 -11.32
N ALA A 71 6.42 -18.86 -10.33
CA ALA A 71 6.01 -17.91 -9.29
C ALA A 71 5.47 -16.59 -9.87
N ASP A 72 6.17 -16.05 -10.86
CA ASP A 72 5.82 -14.81 -11.56
C ASP A 72 4.43 -14.88 -12.21
N ARG A 73 4.12 -16.01 -12.85
CA ARG A 73 2.82 -16.24 -13.49
C ARG A 73 1.73 -16.38 -12.43
N THR A 74 2.02 -17.06 -11.34
CA THR A 74 1.10 -17.28 -10.22
C THR A 74 0.74 -15.95 -9.53
N ILE A 75 1.73 -15.12 -9.22
CA ILE A 75 1.53 -13.78 -8.65
C ILE A 75 0.69 -12.93 -9.61
N ARG A 76 1.05 -12.86 -10.90
CA ARG A 76 0.29 -12.08 -11.90
C ARG A 76 -1.17 -12.53 -12.00
N ARG A 77 -1.45 -13.83 -11.86
CA ARG A 77 -2.81 -14.39 -11.88
C ARG A 77 -3.63 -13.98 -10.64
N MET A 78 -3.02 -13.84 -9.47
CA MET A 78 -3.73 -13.38 -8.27
C MET A 78 -4.26 -11.95 -8.42
N PHE A 79 -3.58 -11.10 -9.19
CA PHE A 79 -3.94 -9.69 -9.40
C PHE A 79 -4.62 -9.40 -10.75
N SER A 80 -4.78 -10.40 -11.63
CA SER A 80 -5.35 -10.20 -12.96
C SER A 80 -6.87 -9.99 -12.95
N SER A 81 -7.57 -10.50 -11.93
CA SER A 81 -9.03 -10.34 -11.75
C SER A 81 -9.45 -8.94 -11.24
N GLY A 82 -8.53 -8.12 -10.75
CA GLY A 82 -8.82 -6.78 -10.22
C GLY A 82 -8.93 -5.65 -11.25
N ARG A 83 -8.61 -5.88 -12.54
CA ARG A 83 -8.52 -4.82 -13.56
C ARG A 83 -9.78 -4.57 -14.40
N ARG A 84 -10.95 -5.03 -13.97
CA ARG A 84 -12.22 -4.77 -14.66
C ARG A 84 -13.29 -4.18 -13.75
N ARG A 85 -13.16 -2.90 -13.36
CA ARG A 85 -14.36 -2.08 -13.08
C ARG A 85 -14.15 -0.55 -13.22
N ARG A 86 -14.66 -0.05 -14.35
CA ARG A 86 -15.17 1.31 -14.67
C ARG A 86 -14.19 2.50 -14.60
N VAL A 87 -13.61 2.82 -15.76
CA VAL A 87 -13.52 4.22 -16.23
C VAL A 87 -14.51 4.38 -17.38
N ARG A 88 -15.76 4.72 -17.07
CA ARG A 88 -16.71 5.37 -18.00
C ARG A 88 -17.67 6.23 -17.18
N GLN A 89 -17.32 7.50 -17.04
CA GLN A 89 -18.16 8.69 -16.77
C GLN A 89 -17.16 9.84 -16.64
N SER A 90 -16.96 10.66 -17.66
CA SER A 90 -17.85 11.77 -17.95
C SER A 90 -17.63 12.22 -19.39
N GLY A 91 -18.71 12.22 -20.15
CA GLY A 91 -18.77 12.78 -21.49
C GLY A 91 -20.23 13.02 -21.82
N ARG A 92 -20.76 14.16 -21.35
CA ARG A 92 -21.87 14.93 -21.93
C ARG A 92 -22.25 16.07 -20.97
N HIS A 93 -21.67 17.24 -21.21
CA HIS A 93 -22.40 18.50 -21.03
C HIS A 93 -22.40 19.14 -22.41
N ARG A 94 -23.57 19.16 -23.05
CA ARG A 94 -23.87 19.99 -24.23
C ARG A 94 -24.89 21.03 -23.77
N GLY A 95 -24.66 22.26 -24.24
CA GLY A 95 -25.64 23.30 -24.57
C GLY A 95 -26.70 23.61 -23.53
#